data_AF-A0A8H9HP79-F1
#
_entry.id   AF-A0A8H9HP79-F1
#
_cell.length_a   1.000
_cell.length_b   1.000
_cell.length_c   1.000
_cell.angle_alpha   90.00
_cell.angle_beta   90.00
_cell.angle_gamma   90.00
#
_symmetry.space_group_name_H-M   'P 1'
#
loop_
_entity.id
_entity.type
_entity.pdbx_description
1 polymer ?
#
loop_
_entity_poly.entity_id
_entity_poly.type
_entity_poly.pdbx_seq_one_letter_code
_entity_poly.pdbx_strand_id
1 'polypeptide(L)' 'MSTRTDTASRPAAVVNAEIRALLTRRGGLSATERTAYEGLLVEWARAVRAEVVVAA' A
#
# COMPACT_ATOMS: atom_id res chain seq x y z
N MET A 1 -30.09 2.20 8.52
CA MET A 1 -29.80 1.23 7.44
C MET A 1 -28.37 1.43 7.03
N SER A 2 -27.46 0.58 7.54
CA SER A 2 -26.02 0.73 7.34
C SER A 2 -25.64 0.30 5.93
N THR A 3 -25.33 1.25 5.05
CA THR A 3 -24.51 0.96 3.88
C THR A 3 -23.05 1.03 4.35
N ARG A 4 -22.44 -0.14 4.53
CA ARG A 4 -20.99 -0.27 4.68
C ARG A 4 -20.39 0.39 3.44
N THR A 5 -19.77 1.56 3.60
CA THR A 5 -18.85 2.07 2.58
C THR A 5 -17.76 1.01 2.52
N ASP A 6 -17.86 0.12 1.54
CA ASP A 6 -16.82 -0.83 1.25
C ASP A 6 -15.62 0.02 0.85
N THR A 7 -14.71 0.25 1.79
CA THR A 7 -13.49 1.02 1.58
C THR A 7 -12.69 0.29 0.53
N ALA A 8 -12.92 0.63 -0.73
CA ALA A 8 -12.18 0.10 -1.86
C ALA A 8 -10.68 0.24 -1.56
N SER A 9 -9.95 -0.88 -1.67
CA SER A 9 -8.49 -0.88 -1.49
C SER A 9 -7.86 0.18 -2.39
N ARG A 10 -6.87 0.92 -1.88
CA ARG A 10 -6.11 1.87 -2.71
C ARG A 10 -5.48 1.14 -3.90
N PRO A 11 -5.38 1.76 -5.08
CA PRO A 11 -4.70 1.14 -6.22
C PRO A 11 -3.26 0.79 -5.87
N ALA A 12 -2.79 -0.37 -6.32
CA ALA A 12 -1.44 -0.87 -6.06
C ALA A 12 -0.37 0.11 -6.56
N ALA A 13 -0.64 0.81 -7.67
CA ALA A 13 0.25 1.84 -8.20
C ALA A 13 0.48 3.01 -7.23
N VAL A 14 -0.56 3.42 -6.49
CA VAL A 14 -0.47 4.52 -5.52
C VAL A 14 0.35 4.09 -4.31
N VAL A 15 0.05 2.92 -3.73
CA VAL A 15 0.80 2.38 -2.58
C VAL A 15 2.27 2.17 -2.94
N ASN A 16 2.56 1.68 -4.16
CA ASN A 16 3.92 1.51 -4.65
C ASN A 16 4.67 2.84 -4.84
N ALA A 17 3.98 3.92 -5.22
CA ALA A 17 4.59 5.25 -5.30
C ALA A 17 5.02 5.76 -3.92
N GLU A 18 4.21 5.54 -2.88
CA GLU A 18 4.55 5.88 -1.50
C GLU A 18 5.74 5.06 -0.98
N ILE A 19 5.79 3.76 -1.28
CA ILE A 19 6.94 2.90 -0.97
C ILE A 19 8.23 3.46 -1.60
N ARG A 20 8.18 3.82 -2.89
CA ARG A 20 9.33 4.39 -3.59
C ARG A 20 9.77 5.72 -2.98
N ALA A 21 8.83 6.60 -2.66
CA ALA A 21 9.13 7.87 -2.01
C ALA A 21 9.88 7.68 -0.68
N LEU A 22 9.45 6.71 0.13
CA LEU A 22 10.09 6.36 1.40
C LEU A 22 11.53 5.87 1.19
N LEU A 23 11.77 4.99 0.22
CA LEU A 23 13.09 4.42 -0.07
C LEU A 23 14.07 5.40 -0.73
N THR A 24 13.58 6.48 -1.36
CA THR A 24 14.45 7.50 -1.98
C THR A 24 15.07 8.48 -0.98
N ARG A 25 14.69 8.40 0.31
CA ARG A 25 15.27 9.25 1.36
C ARG A 25 16.71 8.86 1.65
N ARG A 26 17.58 9.87 1.82
CA ARG A 26 18.99 9.65 2.20
C ARG A 26 19.07 9.16 3.64
N GLY A 27 20.02 8.26 3.91
CA GLY A 27 20.27 7.73 5.26
C GLY A 27 19.50 6.46 5.63
N GLY A 28 18.72 5.89 4.70
CA GLY A 28 17.91 4.69 4.95
C GLY A 28 16.68 4.97 5.80
N LEU A 29 15.92 3.91 6.13
CA LEU A 29 14.69 4.05 6.92
C LEU A 29 15.00 4.10 8.42
N SER A 30 14.44 5.11 9.10
CA SER A 30 14.32 5.09 10.56
C SER A 30 13.44 3.94 11.04
N ALA A 31 13.43 3.66 12.36
CA ALA A 31 12.58 2.61 12.92
C ALA A 31 11.09 2.85 12.65
N THR A 32 10.62 4.10 12.76
CA THR A 32 9.23 4.46 12.45
C THR A 32 8.91 4.31 10.97
N GLU A 33 9.82 4.74 10.09
CA GLU A 33 9.63 4.57 8.64
C GLU A 33 9.66 3.11 8.22
N ARG A 34 10.41 2.25 8.92
CA ARG A 34 10.39 0.81 8.69
C ARG A 34 9.03 0.20 9.02
N THR A 35 8.40 0.59 10.14
CA THR A 35 7.04 0.15 10.45
C THR A 35 6.03 0.63 9.40
N ALA A 36 6.16 1.88 8.93
CA ALA A 36 5.33 2.40 7.84
C ALA A 36 5.54 1.61 6.52
N TYR A 37 6.80 1.30 6.18
CA TYR A 37 7.15 0.50 5.01
C TYR A 37 6.51 -0.90 5.06
N GLU A 38 6.60 -1.58 6.20
CA GLU A 38 6.00 -2.91 6.39
C GLU A 38 4.47 -2.87 6.22
N GLY A 39 3.82 -1.83 6.77
CA GLY A 39 2.39 -1.58 6.55
C GLY A 39 2.05 -1.39 5.07
N LEU A 40 2.81 -0.56 4.36
CA LEU A 40 2.63 -0.32 2.93
C LEU A 40 2.86 -1.59 2.09
N LEU A 41 3.79 -2.47 2.45
CA LEU A 41 3.99 -3.76 1.77
C LEU A 41 2.79 -4.68 1.92
N VAL A 42 2.23 -4.78 3.13
CA VAL A 42 1.02 -5.59 3.38
C VAL A 42 -0.16 -5.07 2.57
N GLU A 43 -0.33 -3.75 2.54
CA GLU A 43 -1.39 -3.11 1.77
C GLU A 43 -1.20 -3.30 0.26
N TRP A 44 0.00 -3.07 -0.25
CA TRP A 44 0.33 -3.26 -1.66
C TRP A 44 0.04 -4.69 -2.11
N ALA A 45 0.42 -5.68 -1.30
CA ALA A 45 0.14 -7.09 -1.60
C ALA A 45 -1.37 -7.38 -1.67
N ARG A 46 -2.19 -6.72 -0.85
CA ARG A 46 -3.66 -6.82 -0.92
C ARG A 46 -4.21 -6.15 -2.18
N ALA A 47 -3.73 -4.95 -2.50
CA ALA A 47 -4.14 -4.21 -3.69
C ALA A 47 -3.82 -4.98 -4.98
N VAL A 48 -2.61 -5.53 -5.12
CA VAL A 48 -2.22 -6.36 -6.27
C VAL A 48 -3.13 -7.57 -6.42
N ARG A 49 -3.44 -8.28 -5.32
CA ARG A 49 -4.35 -9.43 -5.37
C ARG A 49 -5.76 -9.03 -5.81
N ALA A 50 -6.26 -7.89 -5.34
CA ALA A 50 -7.57 -7.38 -5.74
C ALA A 50 -7.61 -7.00 -7.23
N GLU A 51 -6.56 -6.33 -7.73
CA GLU A 51 -6.47 -5.92 -9.14
C GLU A 51 -6.33 -7.13 -10.08
N VAL A 52 -5.57 -8.16 -9.70
CA VAL A 52 -5.44 -9.40 -10.49
C VAL A 52 -6.78 -10.13 -10.61
N VAL A 53 -7.59 -10.19 -9.53
CA VAL A 53 -8.91 -10.82 -9.56
C VAL A 53 -9.89 -10.08 -10.48
N VAL A 54 -9.78 -8.76 -10.59
CA VAL A 54 -10.64 -7.96 -11.49
C VAL A 54 -10.26 -8.13 -12.97
N ALA A 55 -9.01 -8.53 -13.26
CA ALA A 55 -8.50 -8.66 -14.63
C ALA A 55 -8.64 -10.07 -15.24
N ALA A 56 -9.12 -11.07 -14.49
CA ALA A 56 -9.30 -12.46 -14.93
C ALA A 56 -10.75 -12.77 -15.29
#